data_AF-A0AA87DR49-F1
#
_entry.id   AF-A0AA87DR49-F1
#
_cell.length_a   1.000
_cell.length_b   1.000
_cell.length_c   1.000
_cell.angle_alpha   90.00
_cell.angle_beta   90.00
_cell.angle_gamma   90.00
#
_symmetry.space_group_name_H-M   'P 1'
#
loop_
_entity.id
_entity.type
_entity.pdbx_description
1 polymer ?
#
loop_
_entity_poly.entity_id
_entity_poly.type
_entity_poly.pdbx_seq_one_letter_code
_entity_poly.pdbx_strand_id
1 'polypeptide(L)'
;MILKLLFLHKYKNIDIEELKSDFSSVFEIKNNEMIYKNINYKFDVVKAQESNNIIFSISTKNNGNNLGNAKLIEDIKKAIKNGGHRKNYRIITIYDDSSRYFCDKASIIVSKFERALREFIYLTVIQAYEGDWVEKTISKEIENSHKEKGINQKQYIENALEEFSFYDYINYLFTEREE
;
A
#
# COMPACT_ATOMS: atom_id res chain seq x y z
N MET A 1 13.27 -8.33 -6.16
CA MET A 1 12.43 -7.29 -5.54
C MET A 1 13.31 -6.23 -4.92
N ILE A 2 12.84 -4.99 -4.90
CA ILE A 2 13.59 -3.79 -4.52
C ILE A 2 12.86 -3.06 -3.39
N LEU A 3 13.65 -2.58 -2.44
CA LEU A 3 13.27 -1.62 -1.42
C LEU A 3 14.16 -0.38 -1.59
N LYS A 4 13.57 0.80 -1.67
CA LYS A 4 14.31 2.08 -1.66
C LYS A 4 13.93 2.87 -0.43
N LEU A 5 14.94 3.22 0.36
CA LEU A 5 14.80 3.99 1.59
C LEU A 5 15.56 5.31 1.46
N LEU A 6 14.96 6.39 1.94
CA LEU A 6 15.63 7.67 2.15
C LEU A 6 15.94 7.82 3.63
N PHE A 7 17.22 7.92 3.95
CA PHE A 7 17.72 8.25 5.27
C PHE A 7 17.96 9.75 5.33
N LEU A 8 17.31 10.44 6.26
CA LEU A 8 17.51 11.86 6.53
C LEU A 8 18.10 12.02 7.93
N HIS A 9 19.33 12.50 8.02
CA HIS A 9 19.98 12.76 9.31
C HIS A 9 19.44 14.06 9.92
N LYS A 10 19.08 14.02 11.21
CA LYS A 10 18.32 15.09 11.88
C LYS A 10 19.10 16.38 12.11
N TYR A 11 20.43 16.30 12.24
CA TYR A 11 21.23 17.39 12.81
C TYR A 11 22.41 17.86 11.96
N LYS A 12 22.78 17.10 10.94
CA LYS A 12 24.00 17.36 10.16
C LYS A 12 23.96 16.65 8.82
N ASN A 13 24.88 17.06 7.94
CA ASN A 13 25.26 16.28 6.78
C ASN A 13 25.83 14.94 7.22
N ILE A 14 25.60 13.92 6.41
CA ILE A 14 25.92 12.53 6.75
C ILE A 14 26.74 11.88 5.66
N ASP A 15 27.71 11.06 6.03
CA ASP A 15 28.44 10.19 5.10
C ASP A 15 27.84 8.78 5.02
N ILE A 16 28.03 8.11 3.88
CA ILE A 16 27.68 6.72 3.68
C ILE A 16 28.36 5.82 4.71
N GLU A 17 29.63 6.07 5.06
CA GLU A 17 30.33 5.25 6.05
C GLU A 17 29.76 5.41 7.47
N GLU A 18 29.29 6.62 7.82
CA GLU A 18 28.61 6.84 9.10
C GLU A 18 27.28 6.08 9.16
N LEU A 19 26.48 6.12 8.07
CA LEU A 19 25.25 5.33 7.96
C LEU A 19 25.54 3.83 8.14
N LYS A 20 26.58 3.31 7.48
CA LYS A 20 26.96 1.90 7.60
C LYS A 20 27.36 1.53 9.03
N SER A 21 28.11 2.40 9.70
CA SER A 21 28.51 2.21 11.09
C SER A 21 27.31 2.18 12.03
N ASP A 22 26.41 3.16 11.91
CA ASP A 22 25.22 3.27 12.76
C ASP A 22 24.28 2.07 12.61
N PHE A 23 24.19 1.49 11.41
CA PHE A 23 23.33 0.34 11.11
C PHE A 23 24.05 -1.02 11.16
N SER A 24 25.31 -1.06 11.61
CA SER A 24 26.12 -2.29 11.70
C SER A 24 25.51 -3.36 12.60
N SER A 25 24.71 -2.97 13.60
CA SER A 25 23.96 -3.90 14.47
C SER A 25 22.76 -4.56 13.77
N VAL A 26 22.33 -4.03 12.63
CA VAL A 26 21.19 -4.54 11.85
C VAL A 26 21.66 -5.40 10.69
N PHE A 27 22.66 -4.93 9.95
CA PHE A 27 23.18 -5.61 8.78
C PHE A 27 24.67 -5.36 8.61
N GLU A 28 25.34 -6.29 7.95
CA GLU A 28 26.74 -6.16 7.59
C GLU A 28 26.88 -5.82 6.11
N ILE A 29 27.92 -5.09 5.74
CA ILE A 29 28.29 -4.89 4.34
C ILE A 29 29.65 -5.53 4.10
N LYS A 30 29.72 -6.49 3.17
CA LYS A 30 30.94 -7.21 2.77
C LYS A 30 30.93 -7.43 1.26
N ASN A 31 32.05 -7.20 0.59
CA ASN A 31 32.23 -7.47 -0.84
C ASN A 31 31.12 -6.86 -1.75
N ASN A 32 30.74 -5.60 -1.51
CA ASN A 32 29.63 -4.93 -2.20
C ASN A 32 28.26 -5.63 -2.06
N GLU A 33 28.09 -6.45 -1.02
CA GLU A 33 26.82 -7.06 -0.65
C GLU A 33 26.42 -6.69 0.77
N MET A 34 25.12 -6.65 1.00
CA MET A 34 24.52 -6.44 2.30
C MET A 34 24.06 -7.79 2.85
N ILE A 35 24.44 -8.12 4.07
CA ILE A 35 24.12 -9.39 4.73
C ILE A 35 23.20 -9.11 5.91
N TYR A 36 22.04 -9.75 5.92
CA TYR A 36 21.09 -9.71 7.03
C TYR A 36 20.55 -11.12 7.30
N LYS A 37 20.71 -11.62 8.52
CA LYS A 37 20.31 -12.98 8.94
C LYS A 37 20.82 -14.09 7.99
N ASN A 38 22.09 -14.03 7.60
CA ASN A 38 22.73 -14.96 6.65
C ASN A 38 22.14 -14.93 5.24
N ILE A 39 21.42 -13.88 4.87
CA ILE A 39 20.87 -13.67 3.53
C ILE A 39 21.60 -12.51 2.88
N ASN A 40 22.06 -12.75 1.65
CA ASN A 40 22.78 -11.75 0.86
C ASN A 40 21.81 -10.95 -0.01
N TYR A 41 21.91 -9.63 0.08
CA TYR A 41 21.19 -8.65 -0.70
C TYR A 41 22.19 -7.87 -1.56
N LYS A 42 21.77 -7.54 -2.78
CA LYS A 42 22.46 -6.51 -3.56
C LYS A 42 22.01 -5.16 -3.03
N PHE A 43 22.92 -4.20 -2.94
CA PHE A 43 22.56 -2.86 -2.53
C PHE A 43 23.24 -1.81 -3.41
N ASP A 44 22.64 -0.62 -3.45
CA ASP A 44 23.15 0.56 -4.11
C ASP A 44 22.88 1.77 -3.20
N VAL A 45 23.83 2.71 -3.16
CA VAL A 45 23.75 3.89 -2.28
C VAL A 45 24.03 5.14 -3.09
N VAL A 46 23.10 6.08 -3.05
CA VAL A 46 23.21 7.38 -3.73
C VAL A 46 23.15 8.50 -2.70
N LYS A 47 24.12 9.40 -2.77
CA LYS A 47 24.21 10.60 -1.94
C LYS A 47 24.60 11.80 -2.82
N ALA A 48 23.93 12.93 -2.65
CA ALA A 48 24.33 14.20 -3.27
C ALA A 48 25.42 14.89 -2.44
N GLN A 49 26.26 15.71 -3.07
CA GLN A 49 27.26 16.51 -2.34
C GLN A 49 26.57 17.40 -1.29
N GLU A 50 27.17 17.47 -0.10
CA GLU A 50 26.71 18.30 1.02
C GLU A 50 25.26 18.07 1.46
N SER A 51 24.68 16.89 1.19
CA SER A 51 23.34 16.57 1.67
C SER A 51 23.35 15.90 3.05
N ASN A 52 22.26 16.10 3.79
CA ASN A 52 21.93 15.36 5.00
C ASN A 52 21.12 14.08 4.69
N ASN A 53 21.12 13.65 3.43
CA ASN A 53 20.26 12.57 2.96
C ASN A 53 21.01 11.51 2.16
N ILE A 54 20.60 10.25 2.33
CA ILE A 54 21.17 9.11 1.59
C ILE A 54 20.01 8.25 1.11
N ILE A 55 20.01 7.92 -0.17
CA ILE A 55 19.11 6.92 -0.74
C ILE A 55 19.83 5.57 -0.71
N PHE A 56 19.21 4.59 -0.06
CA PHE A 56 19.71 3.24 0.04
C PHE A 56 18.72 2.30 -0.66
N SER A 57 19.17 1.67 -1.73
CA SER A 57 18.40 0.67 -2.49
C SER A 57 18.88 -0.72 -2.11
N ILE A 58 17.95 -1.60 -1.74
CA ILE A 58 18.20 -2.99 -1.34
C ILE A 58 17.42 -3.88 -2.28
N SER A 59 18.04 -4.96 -2.78
CA SER A 59 17.36 -5.91 -3.63
C SER A 59 17.73 -7.36 -3.35
N THR A 60 16.76 -8.24 -3.49
CA THR A 60 16.96 -9.69 -3.38
C THR A 60 17.84 -10.18 -4.52
N LYS A 61 18.80 -11.08 -4.25
CA LYS A 61 19.62 -11.71 -5.29
C LYS A 61 18.80 -12.54 -6.28
N ASN A 62 17.84 -13.30 -5.76
CA ASN A 62 17.00 -14.16 -6.56
C ASN A 62 16.04 -13.32 -7.39
N ASN A 63 16.02 -13.58 -8.69
CA ASN A 63 15.07 -12.99 -9.61
C ASN A 63 13.66 -13.51 -9.30
N GLY A 64 12.66 -12.65 -9.52
CA GLY A 64 11.25 -13.03 -9.45
C GLY A 64 10.41 -12.25 -8.45
N ASN A 65 9.14 -12.08 -8.83
CA ASN A 65 8.10 -11.46 -8.04
C ASN A 65 7.33 -12.53 -7.24
N ASN A 66 7.86 -12.99 -6.10
CA ASN A 66 7.31 -14.10 -5.32
C ASN A 66 7.20 -13.80 -3.81
N LEU A 67 6.42 -14.62 -3.10
CA LEU A 67 6.13 -14.44 -1.67
C LEU A 67 7.39 -14.48 -0.79
N GLY A 68 8.36 -15.35 -1.13
CA GLY A 68 9.62 -15.45 -0.39
C GLY A 68 10.39 -14.13 -0.44
N ASN A 69 10.60 -13.61 -1.65
CA ASN A 69 11.27 -12.33 -1.85
C ASN A 69 10.52 -11.17 -1.19
N ALA A 70 9.17 -11.18 -1.20
CA ALA A 70 8.38 -10.13 -0.55
C ALA A 70 8.59 -10.11 0.96
N LYS A 71 8.54 -11.29 1.59
CA LYS A 71 8.80 -11.44 3.02
C LYS A 71 10.21 -10.98 3.40
N LEU A 72 11.22 -11.34 2.60
CA LEU A 72 12.60 -10.90 2.84
C LEU A 72 12.73 -9.37 2.83
N ILE A 73 12.12 -8.70 1.85
CA ILE A 73 12.09 -7.24 1.77
C ILE A 73 11.34 -6.61 2.95
N GLU A 74 10.19 -7.18 3.34
CA GLU A 74 9.43 -6.70 4.51
C GLU A 74 10.24 -6.83 5.80
N ASP A 75 10.90 -7.98 5.98
CA ASP A 75 11.65 -8.30 7.20
C ASP A 75 12.85 -7.37 7.38
N ILE A 76 13.60 -7.08 6.30
CA ILE A 76 14.72 -6.14 6.36
C ILE A 76 14.24 -4.70 6.51
N LYS A 77 13.14 -4.31 5.85
CA LYS A 77 12.50 -3.00 6.04
C LYS A 77 12.13 -2.77 7.50
N LYS A 78 11.51 -3.76 8.16
CA LYS A 78 11.17 -3.72 9.58
C LYS A 78 12.42 -3.58 10.45
N ALA A 79 13.46 -4.38 10.20
CA ALA A 79 14.69 -4.34 10.98
C ALA A 79 15.40 -2.97 10.88
N ILE A 80 15.43 -2.37 9.69
CA ILE A 80 15.99 -1.03 9.49
C ILE A 80 15.15 0.03 10.20
N LYS A 81 13.82 -0.06 10.11
CA LYS A 81 12.90 0.97 10.63
C LYS A 81 12.61 0.83 12.13
N ASN A 82 12.94 -0.30 12.76
CA ASN A 82 12.65 -0.57 14.17
C ASN A 82 13.95 -0.82 14.94
N GLY A 83 14.26 0.03 15.92
CA GLY A 83 15.42 -0.13 16.80
C GLY A 83 16.05 1.20 17.22
N GLY A 84 16.97 1.16 18.18
CA GLY A 84 17.64 2.34 18.73
C GLY A 84 18.70 2.96 17.80
N HIS A 85 19.25 2.16 16.89
CA HIS A 85 20.24 2.58 15.89
C HIS A 85 19.75 3.76 15.03
N ARG A 86 18.45 3.84 14.76
CA ARG A 86 17.85 4.89 13.92
C ARG A 86 17.65 6.24 14.63
N LYS A 87 18.06 6.40 15.90
CA LYS A 87 17.74 7.58 16.74
C LYS A 87 18.00 8.93 16.07
N ASN A 88 19.04 9.02 15.25
CA ASN A 88 19.46 10.25 14.57
C ASN A 88 18.84 10.44 13.17
N TYR A 89 17.95 9.53 12.76
CA TYR A 89 17.46 9.43 11.40
C TYR A 89 15.93 9.55 11.33
N ARG A 90 15.44 10.18 10.26
CA ARG A 90 14.09 9.95 9.73
C ARG A 90 14.24 9.03 8.51
N ILE A 91 13.58 7.87 8.52
CA ILE A 91 13.69 6.86 7.45
C ILE A 91 12.36 6.80 6.68
N ILE A 92 12.39 7.25 5.44
CA ILE A 92 11.23 7.29 4.55
C ILE A 92 11.34 6.14 3.55
N THR A 93 10.23 5.41 3.34
CA THR A 93 10.15 4.38 2.30
C THR A 93 9.76 5.06 0.99
N ILE A 94 10.67 5.12 0.02
CA ILE A 94 10.40 5.71 -1.30
C ILE A 94 9.68 4.70 -2.19
N TYR A 95 10.13 3.45 -2.17
CA TYR A 95 9.59 2.39 -3.01
C TYR A 95 9.74 1.04 -2.29
N ASP A 96 8.75 0.16 -2.44
CA ASP A 96 8.74 -1.15 -1.82
C ASP A 96 7.96 -2.17 -2.69
N ASP A 97 8.69 -3.08 -3.33
CA ASP A 97 8.11 -4.19 -4.09
C ASP A 97 7.32 -5.17 -3.21
N SER A 98 7.64 -5.31 -1.92
CA SER A 98 6.89 -6.19 -1.00
C SER A 98 5.44 -5.71 -0.89
N SER A 99 5.27 -4.41 -0.59
CA SER A 99 3.94 -3.79 -0.52
C SER A 99 3.18 -3.96 -1.84
N ARG A 100 3.83 -3.71 -2.98
CA ARG A 100 3.24 -3.92 -4.31
C ARG A 100 2.77 -5.37 -4.49
N TYR A 101 3.63 -6.35 -4.19
CA TYR A 101 3.28 -7.77 -4.32
C TYR A 101 2.04 -8.16 -3.53
N PHE A 102 1.97 -7.73 -2.26
CA PHE A 102 0.81 -8.04 -1.42
C PHE A 102 -0.45 -7.29 -1.88
N CYS A 103 -0.33 -6.04 -2.31
CA CYS A 103 -1.45 -5.28 -2.89
C CYS A 103 -1.98 -5.95 -4.17
N ASP A 104 -1.11 -6.43 -5.04
CA ASP A 104 -1.49 -7.14 -6.28
C ASP A 104 -2.24 -8.45 -5.97
N LYS A 105 -1.90 -9.14 -4.88
CA LYS A 105 -2.64 -10.34 -4.44
C LYS A 105 -3.95 -10.01 -3.75
N ALA A 106 -3.96 -8.98 -2.91
CA ALA A 106 -5.15 -8.54 -2.21
C ALA A 106 -6.20 -8.02 -3.20
N SER A 107 -5.80 -7.23 -4.21
CA SER A 107 -6.72 -6.65 -5.20
C SER A 107 -7.53 -7.70 -5.94
N ILE A 108 -6.95 -8.86 -6.25
CA ILE A 108 -7.65 -9.97 -6.90
C ILE A 108 -8.77 -10.52 -5.99
N ILE A 109 -8.46 -10.73 -4.71
CA ILE A 109 -9.43 -11.27 -3.73
C ILE A 109 -10.55 -10.25 -3.50
N VAL A 110 -10.15 -9.01 -3.24
CA VAL A 110 -11.02 -7.87 -3.02
C VAL A 110 -11.96 -7.66 -4.22
N SER A 111 -11.44 -7.73 -5.45
CA SER A 111 -12.24 -7.63 -6.68
C SER A 111 -13.22 -8.79 -6.87
N LYS A 112 -12.86 -10.02 -6.46
CA LYS A 112 -13.80 -11.16 -6.49
C LYS A 112 -14.91 -11.00 -5.46
N PHE A 113 -14.55 -10.58 -4.25
CA PHE A 113 -15.51 -10.33 -3.18
C PHE A 113 -16.50 -9.24 -3.56
N GLU A 114 -16.04 -8.10 -4.09
CA GLU A 114 -16.90 -7.01 -4.51
C GLU A 114 -17.91 -7.42 -5.56
N ARG A 115 -17.50 -8.14 -6.61
CA ARG A 115 -18.43 -8.63 -7.63
C ARG A 115 -19.51 -9.55 -7.06
N ALA A 116 -19.13 -10.45 -6.15
CA ALA A 116 -20.08 -11.35 -5.50
C ALA A 116 -21.03 -10.58 -4.56
N LEU A 117 -20.51 -9.58 -3.84
CA LEU A 117 -21.31 -8.71 -2.99
C LEU A 117 -22.31 -7.89 -3.81
N ARG A 118 -21.87 -7.32 -4.93
CA ARG A 118 -22.71 -6.56 -5.86
C ARG A 118 -23.83 -7.42 -6.43
N GLU A 119 -23.50 -8.63 -6.88
CA GLU A 119 -24.48 -9.61 -7.37
C GLU A 119 -25.51 -9.93 -6.28
N PHE A 120 -25.07 -10.19 -5.05
CA PHE A 120 -25.95 -10.45 -3.91
C PHE A 120 -26.89 -9.27 -3.63
N ILE A 121 -26.38 -8.04 -3.61
CA ILE A 121 -27.19 -6.85 -3.36
C ILE A 121 -28.22 -6.68 -4.48
N TYR A 122 -27.81 -6.77 -5.76
CA TYR A 122 -28.77 -6.66 -6.86
C TYR A 122 -29.85 -7.73 -6.79
N LEU A 123 -29.49 -8.99 -6.53
CA LEU A 123 -30.48 -10.07 -6.42
C LEU A 123 -31.45 -9.87 -5.25
N THR A 124 -31.00 -9.35 -4.12
CA THR A 124 -31.85 -9.19 -2.93
C THR A 124 -32.65 -7.89 -2.93
N VAL A 125 -31.98 -6.78 -3.19
CA VAL A 125 -32.53 -5.43 -3.08
C VAL A 125 -33.43 -5.09 -4.26
N ILE A 126 -33.03 -5.44 -5.51
CA ILE A 126 -33.92 -5.22 -6.66
C ILE A 126 -35.16 -6.11 -6.57
N GLN A 127 -35.03 -7.35 -6.06
CA GLN A 127 -36.22 -8.19 -5.86
C GLN A 127 -37.19 -7.61 -4.82
N ALA A 128 -36.67 -6.95 -3.78
CA ALA A 128 -37.50 -6.38 -2.73
C ALA A 128 -38.12 -5.02 -3.10
N TYR A 129 -37.39 -4.17 -3.83
CA TYR A 129 -37.78 -2.78 -4.07
C TYR A 129 -38.01 -2.42 -5.54
N GLU A 130 -37.76 -3.37 -6.45
CA GLU A 130 -37.99 -3.26 -7.88
C GLU A 130 -37.37 -1.98 -8.49
N GLY A 131 -38.16 -1.17 -9.19
CA GLY A 131 -37.70 0.06 -9.83
C GLY A 131 -37.27 1.16 -8.87
N ASP A 132 -37.75 1.12 -7.62
CA ASP A 132 -37.50 2.18 -6.61
C ASP A 132 -36.25 1.89 -5.75
N TRP A 133 -35.46 0.88 -6.12
CA TRP A 133 -34.42 0.36 -5.24
C TRP A 133 -33.34 1.40 -4.92
N VAL A 134 -33.03 2.30 -5.86
CA VAL A 134 -32.07 3.39 -5.64
C VAL A 134 -32.61 4.38 -4.62
N GLU A 135 -33.84 4.89 -4.79
CA GLU A 135 -34.39 5.88 -3.87
C GLU A 135 -34.60 5.30 -2.46
N LYS A 136 -34.94 4.01 -2.37
CA LYS A 136 -35.19 3.35 -1.08
C LYS A 136 -33.93 2.89 -0.37
N THR A 137 -32.86 2.59 -1.11
CA THR A 137 -31.69 1.93 -0.53
C THR A 137 -30.38 2.64 -0.76
N ILE A 138 -30.29 3.74 -1.50
CA ILE A 138 -29.06 4.54 -1.57
C ILE A 138 -29.27 5.85 -0.81
N SER A 139 -28.33 6.22 0.05
CA SER A 139 -28.41 7.48 0.79
C SER A 139 -28.17 8.66 -0.15
N LYS A 140 -28.75 9.82 0.16
CA LYS A 140 -28.52 11.05 -0.61
C LYS A 140 -27.05 11.48 -0.65
N GLU A 141 -26.26 11.11 0.36
CA GLU A 141 -24.83 11.40 0.39
C GLU A 141 -24.08 10.64 -0.72
N ILE A 142 -24.32 9.33 -0.83
CA ILE A 142 -23.79 8.51 -1.92
C ILE A 142 -24.39 9.00 -3.25
N GLU A 143 -25.69 9.23 -3.32
CA GLU A 143 -26.32 9.73 -4.54
C GLU A 143 -25.68 11.04 -5.06
N ASN A 144 -25.40 11.99 -4.17
CA ASN A 144 -24.79 13.27 -4.54
C ASN A 144 -23.34 13.12 -5.03
N SER A 145 -22.55 12.22 -4.42
CA SER A 145 -21.15 12.01 -4.85
C SER A 145 -21.04 11.41 -6.26
N HIS A 146 -22.09 10.72 -6.70
CA HIS A 146 -22.17 10.11 -8.04
C HIS A 146 -22.88 11.00 -9.07
N LYS A 147 -23.91 11.77 -8.67
CA LYS A 147 -24.68 12.65 -9.56
C LYS A 147 -23.90 13.86 -10.08
N GLU A 148 -22.84 14.31 -9.41
CA GLU A 148 -21.98 15.39 -9.90
C GLU A 148 -21.31 15.09 -11.25
N LYS A 149 -21.33 13.83 -11.72
CA LYS A 149 -20.73 13.41 -13.00
C LYS A 149 -21.58 13.61 -14.26
N GLY A 150 -22.69 14.35 -14.20
CA GLY A 150 -23.52 14.64 -15.39
C GLY A 150 -24.24 13.41 -15.98
N ILE A 151 -24.40 12.36 -15.17
CA ILE A 151 -25.07 11.11 -15.54
C ILE A 151 -26.59 11.32 -15.43
N ASN A 152 -27.34 10.96 -16.47
CA ASN A 152 -28.81 11.00 -16.42
C ASN A 152 -29.34 9.95 -15.41
N GLN A 153 -30.44 10.23 -14.73
CA GLN A 153 -31.02 9.41 -13.65
C GLN A 153 -31.15 7.92 -14.02
N LYS A 154 -31.53 7.62 -15.26
CA LYS A 154 -31.60 6.24 -15.76
C LYS A 154 -30.25 5.50 -15.68
N GLN A 155 -29.19 6.13 -16.16
CA GLN A 155 -27.86 5.53 -16.19
C GLN A 155 -27.26 5.42 -14.77
N TYR A 156 -27.67 6.31 -13.86
CA TYR A 156 -27.35 6.16 -12.45
C TYR A 156 -28.04 4.92 -11.85
N ILE A 157 -29.34 4.74 -12.08
CA ILE A 157 -30.08 3.55 -11.62
C ILE A 157 -29.48 2.25 -12.16
N GLU A 158 -29.00 2.24 -13.39
CA GLU A 158 -28.41 1.04 -13.99
C GLU A 158 -27.01 0.71 -13.44
N ASN A 159 -26.22 1.73 -13.05
CA ASN A 159 -24.80 1.56 -12.73
C ASN A 159 -24.43 1.88 -11.28
N ALA A 160 -25.38 2.27 -10.41
CA ALA A 160 -25.06 2.83 -9.10
C ALA A 160 -24.08 1.96 -8.29
N LEU A 161 -24.31 0.65 -8.18
CA LEU A 161 -23.38 -0.23 -7.46
C LEU A 161 -22.07 -0.49 -8.22
N GLU A 162 -22.03 -0.35 -9.54
CA GLU A 162 -20.78 -0.50 -10.30
C GLU A 162 -19.81 0.65 -10.04
N GLU A 163 -20.34 1.82 -9.73
CA GLU A 163 -19.53 2.99 -9.42
C GLU A 163 -19.05 3.02 -7.96
N PHE A 164 -19.62 2.18 -7.09
CA PHE A 164 -19.27 2.17 -5.68
C PHE A 164 -17.79 1.86 -5.46
N SER A 165 -17.16 2.69 -4.64
CA SER A 165 -15.94 2.30 -3.95
C SER A 165 -16.27 1.29 -2.84
N PHE A 166 -15.24 0.62 -2.30
CA PHE A 166 -15.42 -0.21 -1.11
C PHE A 166 -15.97 0.55 0.09
N TYR A 167 -15.66 1.84 0.19
CA TYR A 167 -16.19 2.70 1.25
C TYR A 167 -17.71 2.91 1.08
N ASP A 168 -18.16 3.08 -0.17
CA ASP A 168 -19.59 3.23 -0.46
C ASP A 168 -20.36 1.95 -0.12
N TYR A 169 -19.80 0.77 -0.41
CA TYR A 169 -20.39 -0.50 0.05
C TYR A 169 -20.49 -0.61 1.57
N ILE A 170 -19.45 -0.19 2.30
CA ILE A 170 -19.47 -0.21 3.76
C ILE A 170 -20.57 0.71 4.29
N ASN A 171 -20.64 1.94 3.79
CA ASN A 171 -21.67 2.89 4.19
C ASN A 171 -23.08 2.40 3.82
N TYR A 172 -23.23 1.87 2.61
CA TYR A 172 -24.50 1.36 2.12
C TYR A 172 -25.05 0.23 3.00
N LEU A 173 -24.20 -0.71 3.40
CA LEU A 173 -24.58 -1.91 4.15
C LEU A 173 -24.66 -1.72 5.67
N PHE A 174 -23.84 -0.83 6.23
CA PHE A 174 -23.63 -0.79 7.68
C PHE A 174 -23.93 0.56 8.32
N THR A 175 -24.20 1.61 7.55
CA THR A 175 -24.67 2.87 8.12
C THR A 175 -26.15 2.74 8.46
N GLU A 176 -26.47 2.99 9.73
CA GLU A 176 -27.84 3.03 10.23
C GLU A 176 -28.62 4.13 9.50
N ARG A 177 -29.85 3.79 9.09
CA ARG A 177 -30.72 4.73 8.39
C ARG A 177 -31.91 5.00 9.28
N GLU A 178 -32.22 6.29 9.44
CA GLU A 178 -33.46 6.69 10.08
C GLU A 178 -34.63 6.21 9.21
N GLU A 179 -35.55 5.45 9.81
CA GLU A 179 -36.81 4.99 9.19
C GLU A 179 -37.78 6.15 8.92
#